data_AF-D1C6Z5-F1
#
_entry.id   AF-D1C6Z5-F1
#
_cell.length_a   1.000
_cell.length_b   1.000
_cell.length_c   1.000
_cell.angle_alpha   90.00
_cell.angle_beta   90.00
_cell.angle_gamma   90.00
#
_symmetry.space_group_name_H-M   'P 1'
#
loop_
_entity.id
_entity.type
_entity.pdbx_description
1 polymer ?
#
loop_
_entity_poly.entity_id
_entity_poly.type
_entity_poly.pdbx_seq_one_letter_code
_entity_poly.pdbx_strand_id
1 'polypeptide(L)' 'MDETRARDLATRAIERLGGMEAVEHLFVEPHVPNPEHEFVIEDQRVMVRLRDAQRPATVYVGPYTFELRDRRLVRAAGA' A
#
# COMPACT_ATOMS: atom_id res chain seq x y z
N MET A 1 -11.77 -10.07 9.64
CA MET A 1 -11.24 -8.70 9.48
C MET A 1 -12.22 -7.93 8.61
N ASP A 2 -12.59 -6.71 9.00
CA ASP A 2 -13.45 -5.82 8.22
C ASP A 2 -12.64 -4.77 7.43
N GLU A 3 -13.32 -3.98 6.60
CA GLU A 3 -12.65 -2.96 5.76
C GLU A 3 -12.01 -1.85 6.58
N THR A 4 -12.70 -1.38 7.63
CA THR A 4 -12.22 -0.29 8.47
C THR A 4 -10.88 -0.67 9.11
N ARG A 5 -10.81 -1.86 9.72
CA ARG A 5 -9.57 -2.37 10.30
C ARG A 5 -8.50 -2.58 9.24
N ALA A 6 -8.86 -3.09 8.06
CA ALA A 6 -7.90 -3.26 6.98
C ALA A 6 -7.33 -1.91 6.49
N ARG A 7 -8.14 -0.87 6.45
CA ARG A 7 -7.74 0.50 6.10
C ARG A 7 -6.81 1.10 7.17
N ASP A 8 -7.07 0.85 8.45
CA ASP A 8 -6.19 1.29 9.53
C ASP A 8 -4.81 0.60 9.46
N LEU A 9 -4.80 -0.72 9.22
CA LEU A 9 -3.55 -1.47 9.02
C LEU A 9 -2.78 -0.99 7.78
N ALA A 10 -3.49 -0.72 6.68
CA ALA A 10 -2.88 -0.18 5.47
C ALA A 10 -2.27 1.20 5.71
N THR A 11 -2.99 2.08 6.43
CA THR A 11 -2.50 3.42 6.80
C THR A 11 -1.21 3.30 7.63
N ARG A 12 -1.19 2.44 8.64
CA ARG A 12 0.00 2.23 9.48
C ARG A 12 1.20 1.67 8.71
N ALA A 13 0.97 0.83 7.71
CA ALA A 13 2.05 0.35 6.85
C ALA A 13 2.65 1.50 6.00
N ILE A 14 1.81 2.39 5.48
CA ILE A 14 2.25 3.60 4.76
C ILE A 14 3.02 4.55 5.68
N GLU A 15 2.57 4.76 6.91
CA GLU A 15 3.29 5.57 7.91
C GLU A 15 4.69 5.01 8.21
N ARG A 16 4.86 3.68 8.24
CA ARG A 16 6.19 3.04 8.40
C ARG A 16 7.13 3.30 7.22
N LEU A 17 6.60 3.63 6.06
CA LEU A 17 7.37 3.99 4.86
C LEU A 17 7.61 5.51 4.75
N GLY A 18 7.32 6.28 5.81
CA GLY A 18 7.51 7.73 5.84
C GLY A 18 6.25 8.53 5.52
N GLY A 19 5.08 7.87 5.47
CA GLY A 19 3.79 8.53 5.26
C GLY A 19 3.35 8.58 3.80
N MET A 20 2.11 9.04 3.59
CA MET A 20 1.45 9.02 2.28
C MET A 20 2.21 9.81 1.21
N GLU A 21 2.72 10.99 1.55
CA GLU A 21 3.47 11.84 0.63
C GLU A 21 4.77 11.15 0.19
N ALA A 22 5.54 10.60 1.13
CA ALA A 22 6.77 9.88 0.82
C ALA A 22 6.48 8.70 -0.12
N VAL A 23 5.49 7.86 0.19
CA VAL A 23 5.15 6.69 -0.64
C VAL A 23 4.63 7.08 -2.03
N GLU A 24 3.94 8.21 -2.17
CA GLU A 24 3.49 8.71 -3.47
C GLU A 24 4.65 9.22 -4.35
N HIS A 25 5.75 9.66 -3.74
CA HIS A 25 6.97 10.09 -4.42
C HIS A 25 8.04 9.00 -4.55
N LEU A 26 7.96 7.92 -3.78
CA LEU A 26 8.83 6.75 -3.91
C LEU A 26 8.52 6.04 -5.22
N PHE A 27 9.33 6.33 -6.24
CA PHE A 27 9.26 5.72 -7.55
C PHE A 27 10.22 4.55 -7.66
N VAL A 28 9.72 3.43 -8.17
CA VAL A 28 10.54 2.28 -8.50
C VAL A 28 11.12 2.49 -9.89
N GLU A 29 12.46 2.58 -9.99
CA GLU A 29 13.11 2.57 -11.30
C GLU A 29 12.70 1.30 -12.08
N PRO A 30 12.46 1.40 -13.40
CA PRO A 30 11.82 0.34 -14.19
C PRO A 30 12.57 -1.01 -14.24
N HIS A 31 13.78 -1.08 -13.69
CA HIS A 31 14.62 -2.26 -13.65
C HIS A 31 14.57 -3.02 -12.31
N VAL A 32 13.85 -2.50 -11.30
CA VAL A 32 13.66 -3.21 -10.03
C VAL A 32 12.38 -4.04 -10.11
N PRO A 33 12.47 -5.37 -10.21
CA PRO A 33 11.29 -6.22 -10.22
C PRO A 33 10.57 -6.11 -8.87
N ASN A 34 9.38 -5.52 -8.88
CA ASN A 34 8.38 -5.50 -7.80
C ASN A 34 8.96 -5.30 -6.38
N PRO A 35 9.32 -4.07 -5.97
CA PRO A 35 9.67 -3.79 -4.58
C PRO A 35 8.40 -3.78 -3.74
N GLU A 36 8.02 -4.99 -3.33
CA GLU A 36 7.01 -5.23 -2.34
C GLU A 36 7.66 -5.14 -0.96
N HIS A 37 7.12 -4.28 -0.12
CA HIS A 37 7.50 -4.17 1.29
C HIS A 37 6.49 -4.95 2.12
N GLU A 38 6.97 -5.96 2.83
CA GLU A 38 6.14 -6.75 3.73
C GLU A 38 6.29 -6.27 5.17
N PHE A 39 5.14 -6.12 5.83
CA PHE A 39 5.04 -5.79 7.24
C PHE A 39 4.16 -6.80 7.95
N VAL A 40 4.52 -7.11 9.20
CA VAL A 40 3.61 -7.71 10.17
C VAL A 40 3.17 -6.61 11.13
N ILE A 41 1.87 -6.36 11.20
CA ILE A 41 1.24 -5.37 12.09
C ILE A 41 0.10 -6.08 12.80
N GLU A 42 0.18 -6.21 14.13
CA GLU A 42 -0.83 -6.93 14.94
C GLU A 42 -1.11 -8.35 14.41
N ASP A 43 -0.05 -9.10 14.12
CA ASP A 43 -0.11 -10.45 13.55
C ASP A 43 -0.79 -10.54 12.17
N GLN A 44 -1.07 -9.40 11.53
CA GLN A 44 -1.57 -9.34 10.16
C GLN A 44 -0.44 -8.99 9.18
N ARG A 45 -0.35 -9.76 8.11
CA ARG A 45 0.55 -9.48 6.99
C ARG A 45 -0.04 -8.36 6.15
N VAL A 46 0.73 -7.30 5.97
CA VAL A 46 0.42 -6.14 5.12
C VAL A 46 1.52 -6.01 4.09
N MET A 47 1.15 -5.98 2.82
CA MET A 47 2.11 -5.85 1.72
C MET A 47 1.91 -4.51 1.03
N VAL A 48 2.97 -3.74 0.86
CA VAL A 48 2.94 -2.47 0.13
C VAL A 48 3.76 -2.62 -1.14
N ARG A 49 3.09 -2.53 -2.29
CA ARG A 49 3.74 -2.41 -3.59
C ARG A 49 3.88 -0.93 -3.90
N LEU A 50 5.11 -0.46 -4.07
CA LEU A 50 5.36 0.93 -4.47
C LEU A 50 4.79 1.21 -5.87
N ARG A 51 4.57 2.49 -6.17
CA ARG A 51 4.06 2.89 -7.49
C ARG A 51 5.08 2.61 -8.59
N ASP A 52 4.56 2.33 -9.77
CA ASP A 52 5.34 2.25 -11.00
C ASP A 52 4.78 3.27 -12.03
N ALA A 53 5.33 3.27 -13.25
CA ALA A 53 4.89 4.20 -14.30
C ALA A 53 3.42 4.01 -14.73
N GLN A 54 2.84 2.83 -14.49
CA GLN A 54 1.50 2.46 -14.95
C GLN A 54 0.49 2.33 -13.80
N ARG A 55 0.95 2.10 -12.56
CA ARG A 55 0.10 1.73 -11.43
C ARG A 55 0.43 2.54 -10.18
N PRO A 56 -0.58 2.97 -9.41
CA PRO A 56 -0.36 3.63 -8.14
C PRO A 56 0.24 2.67 -7.11
N ALA A 57 0.79 3.23 -6.02
CA ALA A 57 1.21 2.40 -4.89
C ALA A 57 -0.02 1.68 -4.33
N THR A 58 0.13 0.40 -4.02
CA THR A 58 -0.97 -0.49 -3.65
C THR A 58 -0.66 -1.17 -2.33
N VAL A 59 -1.63 -1.21 -1.42
CA VAL A 59 -1.52 -1.90 -0.13
C VAL A 59 -2.49 -3.06 -0.09
N TYR A 60 -1.99 -4.25 0.26
CA TYR A 60 -2.74 -5.49 0.37
C TYR A 60 -2.82 -5.89 1.84
N VAL A 61 -4.04 -6.10 2.34
CA VAL A 61 -4.35 -6.47 3.73
C VAL A 61 -5.43 -7.55 3.71
N GLY A 62 -5.05 -8.83 3.77
CA GLY A 62 -5.99 -9.94 3.62
C GLY A 62 -6.80 -9.83 2.32
N PRO A 63 -8.15 -9.85 2.35
CA PRO A 63 -8.99 -9.69 1.15
C PRO A 63 -9.14 -8.23 0.71
N TYR A 64 -8.45 -7.29 1.37
CA TYR A 64 -8.59 -5.88 1.12
C TYR A 64 -7.41 -5.31 0.32
N THR A 65 -7.70 -4.67 -0.80
CA THR A 65 -6.73 -3.91 -1.59
C THR A 65 -7.07 -2.42 -1.55
N PHE A 66 -6.06 -1.60 -1.31
CA PHE A 66 -6.16 -0.14 -1.31
C PHE A 66 -5.11 0.46 -2.24
N GLU A 67 -5.50 1.42 -3.05
CA GLU A 67 -4.58 2.21 -3.87
C GLU A 67 -4.34 3.57 -3.21
N LEU A 68 -3.09 4.00 -3.21
CA LEU A 68 -2.74 5.36 -2.81
C LEU A 68 -2.97 6.29 -4.00
N ARG A 69 -3.94 7.19 -3.88
CA ARG A 69 -4.26 8.22 -4.87
C ARG A 69 -4.52 9.54 -4.18
N ASP A 70 -3.92 10.62 -4.67
CA ASP A 70 -4.10 11.98 -4.14
C ASP A 70 -3.93 12.02 -2.61
N ARG A 71 -2.89 11.35 -2.11
CA ARG A 71 -2.60 11.20 -0.67
C ARG A 71 -3.75 10.56 0.14
N ARG A 72 -4.48 9.63 -0.45
CA ARG A 72 -5.57 8.88 0.21
C ARG A 72 -5.55 7.41 -0.18
N LEU A 73 -5.85 6.55 0.78
CA LEU A 73 -6.12 5.13 0.52
C LEU A 73 -7.55 4.96 0.03
N VAL A 74 -7.69 4.63 -1.26
CA VAL A 74 -8.95 4.36 -1.92
C VAL A 74 -9.10 2.86 -2.12
N ARG A 75 -10.27 2.32 -1.83
CA ARG A 75 -10.59 0.92 -2.09
C ARG A 75 -10.40 0.64 -3.59
N ALA A 76 -9.55 -0.33 -3.94
CA ALA A 76 -9.50 -0.80 -5.32
C ALA A 76 -10.85 -1.47 -5.64
N ALA A 77 -11.55 -0.99 -6.66
CA ALA A 77 -12.68 -1.73 -7.21
C ALA A 77 -12.11 -3.06 -7.74
N GLY A 78 -12.57 -4.18 -7.20
CA GLY A 78 -12.07 -5.50 -7.60
C GLY A 78 -12.16 -5.68 -9.12
N ALA A 79 -11.10 -6.24 -9.70
CA ALA A 79 -11.14 -6.84 -11.03
C ALA A 79 -12.03 -8.08 -11.03
#